data_AF-A0A2W4JG17-F1
#
_entry.id   AF-A0A2W4JG17-F1
#
_cell.length_a   1.000
_cell.length_b   1.000
_cell.length_c   1.000
_cell.angle_alpha   90.00
_cell.angle_beta   90.00
_cell.angle_gamma   90.00
#
_symmetry.space_group_name_H-M   'P 1'
#
loop_
_entity.id
_entity.type
_entity.pdbx_description
1 polymer ?
#
loop_
_entity_poly.entity_id
_entity_poly.type
_entity_poly.pdbx_seq_one_letter_code
_entity_poly.pdbx_strand_id
1 'polypeptide(L)'
;MASEESRLRRRTELVRRLKAGLPGLALVAPALFFYGMFVLRPLGATVQYSFYDWNGVSAATWVGWQNYVEIITDPERLTSLTNAFQLIVFFSFIPVAFGVVAAALIRQFAASRLATVSRTVLFLPFYTSPNPTDRTRLSFPAFDL
;
A
#
# COMPACT_ATOMS: atom_id res chain seq x y z
N MET A 1 -47.40 -27.91 6.62
CA MET A 1 -47.69 -26.48 6.39
C MET A 1 -46.78 -25.53 7.19
N ALA A 2 -46.64 -25.64 8.52
CA ALA A 2 -45.79 -24.72 9.32
C ALA A 2 -44.27 -24.69 8.97
N SER A 3 -43.72 -25.78 8.42
CA SER A 3 -42.30 -25.86 7.98
C SER A 3 -42.01 -25.01 6.72
N GLU A 4 -43.02 -24.78 5.89
CA GLU A 4 -42.85 -24.10 4.60
C GLU A 4 -42.91 -22.58 4.77
N GLU A 5 -43.80 -22.09 5.65
CA GLU A 5 -43.87 -20.68 6.02
C GLU A 5 -42.61 -20.20 6.76
N SER A 6 -42.03 -21.02 7.62
CA SER A 6 -40.78 -20.68 8.31
C SER A 6 -39.59 -20.59 7.33
N ARG A 7 -39.53 -21.47 6.32
CA ARG A 7 -38.53 -21.42 5.24
C ARG A 7 -38.71 -20.17 4.36
N LEU A 8 -39.96 -19.82 4.02
CA LEU A 8 -40.27 -18.64 3.23
C LEU A 8 -39.90 -17.35 3.98
N ARG A 9 -40.24 -17.24 5.27
CA ARG A 9 -39.84 -16.09 6.11
C ARG A 9 -38.32 -15.96 6.22
N ARG A 10 -37.59 -17.07 6.39
CA ARG A 10 -36.12 -17.08 6.46
C ARG A 10 -35.48 -16.62 5.15
N ARG A 11 -36.01 -17.03 4.00
CA ARG A 11 -35.52 -16.58 2.68
C ARG A 11 -35.75 -15.09 2.48
N THR A 12 -36.93 -14.58 2.82
CA THR A 12 -37.25 -13.16 2.67
C THR A 12 -36.37 -12.27 3.56
N GLU A 13 -36.10 -12.70 4.79
CA GLU A 13 -35.22 -11.99 5.71
C GLU A 13 -33.76 -11.95 5.20
N LEU A 14 -33.26 -13.07 4.64
CA LEU A 14 -31.92 -13.15 4.04
C LEU A 14 -31.79 -12.22 2.81
N VAL A 15 -32.79 -12.23 1.92
CA VAL A 15 -32.79 -11.36 0.72
C VAL A 15 -32.85 -9.89 1.11
N ARG A 16 -33.62 -9.54 2.14
CA ARG A 16 -33.70 -8.17 2.67
C ARG A 16 -32.38 -7.74 3.30
N ARG A 17 -31.68 -8.60 4.05
CA ARG A 17 -30.36 -8.32 4.61
C ARG A 17 -29.29 -8.13 3.53
N LEU A 18 -29.32 -8.95 2.48
CA LEU A 18 -28.44 -8.79 1.32
C LEU A 18 -28.70 -7.46 0.59
N LYS A 19 -29.98 -7.12 0.36
CA LYS A 19 -30.37 -5.82 -0.23
C LYS A 19 -30.05 -4.61 0.66
N ALA A 20 -30.05 -4.76 1.98
CA ALA A 20 -29.66 -3.70 2.90
C ALA A 20 -28.15 -3.39 2.86
N GLY A 21 -27.33 -4.39 2.49
CA GLY A 21 -25.87 -4.21 2.29
C GLY A 21 -25.48 -3.69 0.91
N LEU A 22 -26.36 -3.84 -0.10
CA LEU A 22 -26.15 -3.36 -1.48
C LEU A 22 -25.73 -1.87 -1.59
N PRO A 23 -26.38 -0.92 -0.90
CA PRO A 23 -25.97 0.49 -0.97
C PRO A 23 -24.56 0.73 -0.37
N GLY A 24 -24.19 0.00 0.68
CA GLY A 24 -22.83 0.05 1.23
C GLY A 24 -21.79 -0.53 0.26
N LEU A 25 -22.14 -1.62 -0.42
CA LEU A 25 -21.30 -2.23 -1.46
C LEU A 25 -21.14 -1.32 -2.68
N ALA A 26 -22.17 -0.57 -3.07
CA ALA A 26 -22.09 0.41 -4.16
C ALA A 26 -21.14 1.58 -3.84
N LEU A 27 -21.03 1.98 -2.57
CA LEU A 27 -20.06 2.98 -2.10
C LEU A 27 -18.63 2.45 -2.10
N VAL A 28 -18.43 1.18 -1.76
CA VAL A 28 -17.10 0.53 -1.72
C VAL A 28 -16.65 0.05 -3.10
N ALA A 29 -17.58 -0.21 -4.02
CA ALA A 29 -17.30 -0.79 -5.33
C ALA A 29 -16.27 0.01 -6.16
N PRO A 30 -16.30 1.36 -6.24
CA PRO A 30 -15.27 2.12 -6.97
C PRO A 30 -13.89 1.95 -6.35
N ALA A 31 -13.79 2.01 -5.02
CA ALA A 31 -12.53 1.82 -4.32
C ALA A 31 -11.98 0.40 -4.53
N LEU A 32 -12.84 -0.62 -4.47
CA LEU A 32 -12.47 -2.01 -4.71
C LEU A 32 -12.06 -2.25 -6.17
N PHE A 33 -12.72 -1.60 -7.12
CA PHE A 33 -12.35 -1.66 -8.53
C PHE A 33 -10.95 -1.10 -8.76
N PHE A 34 -10.66 0.11 -8.25
CA PHE A 34 -9.33 0.70 -8.36
C PHE A 34 -8.26 -0.14 -7.64
N TYR A 35 -8.57 -0.64 -6.45
CA TYR A 35 -7.69 -1.56 -5.72
C TYR A 35 -7.40 -2.83 -6.54
N GLY A 36 -8.42 -3.44 -7.14
CA GLY A 36 -8.25 -4.60 -8.00
C GLY A 36 -7.37 -4.29 -9.22
N MET A 37 -7.62 -3.17 -9.89
CA MET A 37 -6.94 -2.81 -11.13
C MET A 37 -5.49 -2.37 -10.92
N PHE A 38 -5.20 -1.64 -9.84
CA PHE A 38 -3.88 -1.05 -9.59
C PHE A 38 -3.04 -1.76 -8.53
N VAL A 39 -3.64 -2.64 -7.71
CA VAL A 39 -2.91 -3.42 -6.71
C VAL A 39 -2.96 -4.90 -7.05
N LEU A 40 -4.15 -5.49 -7.14
CA LEU A 40 -4.27 -6.95 -7.33
C LEU A 40 -3.80 -7.41 -8.69
N ARG A 41 -4.10 -6.66 -9.76
CA ARG A 41 -3.65 -6.98 -11.13
C ARG A 41 -2.13 -7.02 -11.24
N PRO A 42 -1.36 -5.95 -10.90
CA PRO A 42 0.10 -6.03 -10.98
C PRO A 42 0.68 -7.05 -10.01
N LEU A 43 0.09 -7.24 -8.82
CA LEU A 43 0.53 -8.28 -7.89
C LEU A 43 0.38 -9.69 -8.50
N GLY A 44 -0.75 -9.97 -9.14
CA GLY A 44 -0.96 -11.22 -9.88
C GLY A 44 0.01 -11.37 -11.04
N ALA A 45 0.31 -10.30 -11.76
CA ALA A 45 1.33 -10.32 -12.81
C ALA A 45 2.73 -10.62 -12.26
N THR A 46 3.11 -10.07 -11.11
CA THR A 46 4.38 -10.39 -10.44
C THR A 46 4.46 -11.87 -10.06
N VAL A 47 3.36 -12.43 -9.53
CA VAL A 47 3.27 -13.86 -9.21
C VAL A 47 3.34 -14.71 -10.48
N GLN A 48 2.70 -14.28 -11.57
CA GLN A 48 2.84 -14.97 -12.85
C GLN A 48 4.30 -14.93 -13.32
N TYR A 49 4.95 -13.77 -13.29
CA TYR A 49 6.33 -13.59 -13.72
C TYR A 49 7.34 -14.37 -12.89
N SER A 50 7.08 -14.66 -11.60
CA SER A 50 8.00 -15.48 -10.80
C SER A 50 8.10 -16.94 -11.28
N PHE A 51 7.15 -17.42 -12.09
CA PHE A 51 7.22 -18.73 -12.75
C PHE A 51 7.94 -18.70 -14.11
N TYR A 52 8.28 -17.52 -14.62
CA TYR A 52 9.07 -17.35 -15.83
C TYR A 52 10.51 -16.99 -15.45
N ASP A 53 11.49 -17.55 -16.17
CA ASP A 53 12.84 -17.03 -16.17
C ASP A 53 12.92 -15.93 -17.23
N TRP A 54 13.11 -14.70 -16.75
CA TRP A 54 13.21 -13.53 -17.61
C TRP A 54 14.12 -12.46 -16.99
N ASN A 55 15.17 -12.11 -17.72
CA ASN A 55 16.12 -11.07 -17.31
C ASN A 55 15.75 -9.66 -17.84
N GLY A 56 14.54 -9.49 -18.39
CA GLY A 56 14.06 -8.23 -18.96
C GLY A 56 14.50 -7.96 -20.41
N VAL A 57 15.45 -8.74 -20.95
CA VAL A 57 16.04 -8.54 -22.29
C VAL A 57 15.82 -9.75 -23.20
N SER A 58 15.91 -10.97 -22.65
CA SER A 58 15.70 -12.22 -23.38
C SER A 58 14.20 -12.55 -23.53
N ALA A 59 13.88 -13.59 -24.31
CA ALA A 59 12.53 -14.14 -24.32
C ALA A 59 12.23 -14.79 -22.96
N ALA A 60 11.08 -14.47 -22.37
CA ALA A 60 10.65 -15.07 -21.11
C ALA A 60 10.38 -16.58 -21.31
N THR A 61 11.06 -17.43 -20.54
CA THR A 61 10.89 -18.89 -20.60
C THR A 61 10.06 -19.37 -19.41
N TRP A 62 9.08 -20.24 -19.63
CA TRP A 62 8.32 -20.80 -18.51
C TRP A 62 9.15 -21.87 -17.81
N VAL A 63 9.53 -21.60 -16.56
CA VAL A 63 10.37 -22.51 -15.77
C VAL A 63 9.64 -23.07 -14.57
N GLY A 64 8.41 -22.65 -14.27
CA GLY A 64 7.64 -23.20 -13.16
C GLY A 64 8.27 -22.88 -11.80
N TRP A 65 8.53 -23.90 -10.98
CA TRP A 65 9.01 -23.72 -9.60
C TRP A 65 10.53 -23.60 -9.47
N GLN A 66 11.25 -23.76 -10.57
CA GLN A 66 12.70 -23.84 -10.61
C GLN A 66 13.35 -22.58 -10.03
N ASN A 67 12.78 -21.40 -10.31
CA ASN A 67 13.21 -20.13 -9.73
C ASN A 67 13.22 -20.13 -8.19
N TYR A 68 12.23 -20.78 -7.56
CA TYR A 68 12.15 -20.84 -6.10
C TYR A 68 13.20 -21.78 -5.50
N VAL A 69 13.52 -22.88 -6.19
CA VAL A 69 14.59 -23.79 -5.78
C VAL A 69 15.95 -23.10 -5.92
N GLU A 70 16.14 -22.35 -7.00
CA GLU A 70 17.38 -21.60 -7.26
C GLU A 70 17.64 -20.56 -6.17
N ILE A 71 16.61 -19.83 -5.72
CA ILE A 71 16.73 -18.85 -4.62
C ILE A 71 17.27 -19.49 -3.34
N ILE A 72 16.94 -20.75 -3.06
CA ILE A 72 17.33 -21.45 -1.82
C ILE A 72 18.69 -22.16 -1.99
N THR A 73 19.01 -22.59 -3.21
CA THR A 73 20.22 -23.37 -3.48
C THR A 73 21.43 -22.47 -3.75
N ASP A 74 21.20 -21.26 -4.27
CA ASP A 74 22.23 -20.29 -4.63
C ASP A 74 22.58 -19.38 -3.43
N PRO A 75 23.80 -19.47 -2.88
CA PRO A 75 24.21 -18.67 -1.72
C PRO A 75 24.26 -17.16 -1.99
N GLU A 76 24.48 -16.73 -3.23
CA GLU A 76 24.52 -15.30 -3.58
C GLU A 76 23.11 -14.70 -3.49
N ARG A 77 22.11 -15.39 -4.07
CA ARG A 77 20.70 -14.97 -4.01
C ARG A 77 20.15 -15.01 -2.60
N LEU A 78 20.48 -16.04 -1.81
CA LEU A 78 20.12 -16.09 -0.40
C LEU A 78 20.70 -14.91 0.39
N THR A 79 21.97 -14.56 0.15
CA THR A 79 22.62 -13.45 0.86
C THR A 79 21.96 -12.12 0.53
N SER A 80 21.61 -11.88 -0.74
CA SER A 80 20.86 -10.68 -1.13
C SER A 80 19.49 -10.61 -0.44
N LEU A 81 18.78 -11.74 -0.38
CA LEU A 81 17.46 -11.83 0.26
C LEU A 81 17.53 -11.62 1.77
N THR A 82 18.51 -12.21 2.46
CA THR A 82 18.68 -12.04 3.91
C THR A 82 19.10 -10.61 4.26
N ASN A 83 19.95 -9.98 3.44
CA ASN A 83 20.30 -8.57 3.58
C ASN A 83 19.06 -7.67 3.43
N ALA A 84 18.25 -7.88 2.40
CA ALA A 84 17.00 -7.15 2.21
C ALA A 84 16.05 -7.34 3.40
N PHE A 85 15.91 -8.57 3.89
CA PHE A 85 15.09 -8.88 5.06
C PHE A 85 15.62 -8.18 6.33
N GLN A 86 16.93 -8.16 6.55
CA GLN A 86 17.56 -7.47 7.67
C GLN A 86 17.30 -5.96 7.61
N LEU A 87 17.37 -5.36 6.42
CA LEU A 87 16.99 -3.95 6.22
C LEU A 87 15.51 -3.72 6.55
N ILE A 88 14.60 -4.57 6.06
CA ILE A 88 13.16 -4.46 6.35
C ILE A 88 12.90 -4.50 7.85
N VAL A 89 13.48 -5.47 8.56
CA VAL A 89 13.32 -5.59 10.01
C VAL A 89 13.88 -4.37 10.73
N PHE A 90 15.09 -3.94 10.36
CA PHE A 90 15.75 -2.80 10.98
C PHE A 90 14.94 -1.50 10.78
N PHE A 91 14.54 -1.21 9.54
CA PHE A 91 13.75 -0.03 9.18
C PHE A 91 12.28 -0.10 9.58
N SER A 92 11.74 -1.27 9.90
CA SER A 92 10.39 -1.38 10.47
C SER A 92 10.42 -1.25 11.99
N PHE A 93 11.35 -1.94 12.65
CA PHE A 93 11.39 -2.03 14.11
C PHE A 93 11.89 -0.74 14.74
N ILE A 94 12.96 -0.14 14.22
CA ILE A 94 13.57 1.05 14.84
C ILE A 94 12.62 2.24 14.81
N PRO A 95 12.02 2.65 13.67
CA PRO A 95 11.10 3.79 13.66
C PRO A 95 9.85 3.54 14.50
N VAL A 96 9.34 2.31 14.54
CA VAL A 96 8.18 1.96 15.38
C VAL A 96 8.55 2.05 16.86
N ALA A 97 9.69 1.48 17.27
CA ALA A 97 10.17 1.55 18.65
C ALA A 97 10.42 3.00 19.07
N PHE A 98 11.10 3.79 18.24
CA PHE A 98 11.29 5.23 18.46
C PHE A 98 9.96 5.97 18.54
N GLY A 99 9.00 5.67 17.66
CA GLY A 99 7.67 6.29 17.68
C GLY A 99 6.92 5.99 18.97
N VAL A 100 6.98 4.75 19.47
CA VAL A 100 6.34 4.34 20.73
C VAL A 100 7.03 5.00 21.94
N VAL A 101 8.36 5.00 21.99
CA VAL A 101 9.13 5.64 23.07
C VAL A 101 8.88 7.15 23.07
N ALA A 102 8.98 7.82 21.92
CA ALA A 102 8.70 9.24 21.78
C ALA A 102 7.26 9.55 22.21
N ALA A 103 6.27 8.74 21.81
CA ALA A 103 4.89 8.92 22.23
C ALA A 103 4.71 8.72 23.76
N ALA A 104 5.44 7.79 24.37
CA ALA A 104 5.40 7.57 25.82
C ALA A 104 6.04 8.74 26.59
N LEU A 105 7.17 9.26 26.12
CA LEU A 105 7.82 10.45 26.67
C LEU A 105 6.93 11.69 26.51
N ILE A 106 6.36 11.93 25.33
CA ILE A 106 5.43 13.03 25.11
C ILE A 106 4.23 12.90 26.05
N ARG A 107 3.68 11.70 26.28
CA ARG A 107 2.59 11.51 27.26
C ARG A 107 3.01 11.87 28.69
N GLN A 108 4.24 11.56 29.09
CA GLN A 108 4.77 11.94 30.41
C GLN A 108 5.03 13.46 30.52
N PHE A 109 5.51 14.09 29.45
CA PHE A 109 5.74 15.54 29.35
C PHE A 109 4.49 16.33 28.90
N ALA A 110 3.38 15.69 28.57
CA ALA A 110 2.14 16.35 28.15
C ALA A 110 1.46 17.09 29.31
N ALA A 111 1.91 16.89 30.54
CA ALA A 111 1.63 17.78 31.66
C ALA A 111 2.32 19.17 31.52
N SER A 112 3.27 19.35 30.60
CA SER A 112 3.99 20.61 30.40
C SER A 112 4.31 20.91 28.93
N ARG A 113 3.47 21.73 28.26
CA ARG A 113 3.71 22.67 27.14
C ARG A 113 4.62 22.31 25.93
N LEU A 114 5.24 21.14 25.84
CA LEU A 114 6.25 20.77 24.82
C LEU A 114 5.64 20.06 23.59
N ALA A 115 4.40 19.58 23.69
CA ALA A 115 3.69 18.92 22.58
C ALA A 115 3.53 19.83 21.34
N THR A 116 3.46 21.14 21.53
CA THR A 116 3.34 22.12 20.44
C THR A 116 4.67 22.29 19.68
N VAL A 117 5.81 22.22 20.37
CA VAL A 117 7.14 22.43 19.75
C VAL A 117 7.55 21.21 18.91
N SER A 118 7.27 20.00 19.39
CA SER A 118 7.52 18.76 18.64
C SER A 118 6.74 18.73 17.31
N ARG A 119 5.54 19.32 17.28
CA ARG A 119 4.68 19.40 16.09
C ARG A 119 5.16 20.44 15.06
N THR A 120 5.95 21.43 15.44
CA THR A 120 6.50 22.38 14.46
C THR A 120 7.78 21.84 13.83
N VAL A 121 8.66 21.24 14.62
CA VAL A 121 9.97 20.72 14.14
C VAL A 121 9.79 19.47 13.26
N LEU A 122 8.86 18.58 13.59
CA LEU A 122 8.58 17.38 12.78
C LEU A 122 7.89 17.69 11.44
N PHE A 123 7.21 18.83 11.32
CA PHE A 123 6.47 19.20 10.11
C PHE A 123 7.20 20.22 9.23
N LEU A 124 8.22 20.91 9.74
CA LEU A 124 9.04 21.84 8.95
C LEU A 124 9.71 21.22 7.70
N PRO A 125 10.25 19.99 7.72
CA PRO A 125 11.02 19.46 6.59
C PRO A 125 10.17 19.04 5.38
N PHE A 126 8.84 19.08 5.48
CA PHE A 126 7.95 18.68 4.38
C PHE A 126 7.59 19.81 3.41
N TYR A 127 8.02 21.06 3.67
CA TYR A 127 7.59 22.22 2.87
C TYR A 127 8.65 22.79 1.90
N THR A 128 9.82 22.17 1.75
CA THR A 128 10.81 22.70 0.81
C THR A 128 10.67 22.09 -0.58
N SER A 129 9.84 22.69 -1.44
CA SER A 129 10.09 22.84 -2.88
C SER A 129 9.00 23.75 -3.48
N PRO A 130 9.34 24.89 -4.11
CA PRO A 130 9.91 24.85 -5.45
C PRO A 130 11.10 25.79 -5.69
N ASN A 131 11.98 25.35 -6.58
CA ASN A 131 13.07 26.10 -7.16
C ASN A 131 12.59 27.48 -7.70
N PRO A 132 13.19 28.62 -7.31
CA PRO A 132 12.79 29.94 -7.78
C PRO A 132 13.12 30.21 -9.27
N THR A 133 13.78 29.30 -10.00
CA THR A 133 14.22 29.56 -11.39
C THR A 133 13.14 29.45 -12.46
N ASP A 134 11.90 29.07 -12.15
CA ASP A 134 10.84 28.86 -13.17
C ASP A 134 9.77 29.96 -13.21
N ARG A 135 10.14 31.20 -12.85
CA ARG A 135 9.25 32.38 -12.99
C ARG A 135 9.47 33.18 -14.27
N THR A 136 10.38 32.76 -15.15
CA THR A 136 10.78 33.55 -16.34
C THR A 136 10.47 32.88 -17.69
N ARG A 137 9.83 31.71 -17.72
CA ARG A 137 9.50 30.97 -18.97
C ARG A 137 8.00 30.89 -19.31
N LEU A 138 7.17 31.80 -18.78
CA LEU A 138 5.76 31.96 -19.19
C LEU A 138 5.48 33.29 -19.89
N SER A 139 6.43 33.81 -20.67
CA SER A 139 6.13 34.80 -21.70
C SER A 139 5.56 34.08 -22.92
N PHE A 140 4.28 33.72 -22.85
CA PHE A 140 3.50 33.42 -24.06
C PHE A 140 3.49 34.68 -24.94
N PRO A 141 3.79 34.60 -26.24
CA PRO A 141 3.52 35.69 -27.16
C PRO A 141 2.00 35.72 -27.37
N ALA A 142 1.30 36.46 -26.51
CA ALA A 142 -0.04 36.90 -26.82
C ALA A 142 0.09 37.94 -27.95
N PHE A 143 -0.38 37.54 -29.13
CA PHE A 143 -0.87 38.39 -30.21
C PHE A 143 -0.93 39.89 -29.89
N ASP A 144 -0.09 40.67 -30.54
CA ASP A 144 -0.39 42.07 -30.86
C ASP A 144 -0.15 42.27 -32.36
N LEU A 145 -1.15 42.94 -32.96
CA LEU A 145 -1.33 43.24 -34.38
C LEU A 145 -0.31 44.24 -34.91
#